data_AF-A0A3S4EVW1-F1
#
_entry.id   AF-A0A3S4EVW1-F1
#
_cell.length_a   1.000
_cell.length_b   1.000
_cell.length_c   1.000
_cell.angle_alpha   90.00
_cell.angle_beta   90.00
_cell.angle_gamma   90.00
#
_symmetry.space_group_name_H-M   'P 1'
#
loop_
_entity.id
_entity.type
_entity.pdbx_description
1 polymer ?
#
loop_
_entity_poly.entity_id
_entity_poly.type
_entity_poly.pdbx_seq_one_letter_code
_entity_poly.pdbx_strand_id
1 'polypeptide(L)'
;MVERLFSRDVQLRWVGPQLTRRVKRHNAVPLGFADGYPYLLTNEASLRDLQQRCPAGVQMEQFRPNLVVSGVAAWEEDSWKVLRIGDVIFDVVKPCSRCIFTTVSPEKGQKHPSGEPLATLQAFRTAQDNGDVDFGQNLIARNSGVIRVGDEVEILATAPAKAYGATTVGRQRYAR
;
A
#
# COMPACT_ATOMS: atom_id res chain seq x y z
N MET A 1 19.76 18.11 13.72
CA MET A 1 20.56 17.28 12.81
C MET A 1 20.10 15.86 12.99
N VAL A 2 19.71 15.17 11.91
CA VAL A 2 19.06 13.84 11.96
C VAL A 2 19.94 12.80 12.65
N GLU A 3 21.26 12.93 12.56
CA GLU A 3 22.27 12.12 13.26
C GLU A 3 22.07 12.05 14.78
N ARG A 4 21.51 13.09 15.41
CA ARG A 4 21.26 13.09 16.86
C ARG A 4 20.09 12.17 17.29
N LEU A 5 19.29 11.68 16.34
CA LEU A 5 18.16 10.79 16.59
C LEU A 5 18.51 9.32 16.44
N PHE A 6 19.66 9.00 15.83
CA PHE A 6 20.06 7.64 15.55
C PHE A 6 21.41 7.35 16.20
N SER A 7 21.57 6.18 16.80
CA SER A 7 22.84 5.74 17.41
C SER A 7 23.91 5.35 16.37
N ARG A 8 23.86 5.95 15.18
CA ARG A 8 24.75 5.69 14.05
C ARG A 8 24.78 6.90 13.11
N ASP A 9 25.88 7.05 12.39
CA ASP A 9 26.00 8.07 11.35
C ASP A 9 24.98 7.84 10.24
N VAL A 10 24.23 8.89 9.90
CA VAL A 10 23.22 8.87 8.85
C VAL A 10 23.28 10.16 8.05
N GLN A 11 22.96 10.07 6.77
CA GLN A 11 22.93 11.22 5.87
C GLN A 11 21.57 11.33 5.19
N LEU A 12 21.02 12.55 5.14
CA LEU A 12 19.89 12.83 4.27
C LEU A 12 20.39 12.96 2.83
N ARG A 13 19.72 12.28 1.90
CA ARG A 13 20.05 12.32 0.47
C ARG A 13 18.87 12.81 -0.34
N TRP A 14 19.16 13.49 -1.44
CA TRP A 14 18.19 13.91 -2.44
C TRP A 14 18.53 13.24 -3.77
N VAL A 15 17.50 12.74 -4.46
CA VAL A 15 17.63 12.04 -5.75
C VAL A 15 17.94 12.96 -6.93
N GLY A 16 17.95 14.28 -6.71
CA GLY A 16 18.16 15.27 -7.77
C GLY A 16 16.90 15.53 -8.61
N PRO A 17 17.00 16.44 -9.60
CA PRO A 17 15.89 16.79 -10.48
C PRO A 17 15.59 15.69 -11.53
N GLN A 18 16.57 14.84 -11.82
CA GLN A 18 16.46 13.75 -12.79
C GLN A 18 16.50 12.42 -12.08
N LEU A 19 15.36 11.73 -12.05
CA LEU A 19 15.25 10.41 -11.45
C LEU A 19 15.91 9.37 -12.37
N THR A 20 16.79 8.54 -11.83
CA THR A 20 17.45 7.45 -12.57
C THR A 20 16.74 6.11 -12.41
N ARG A 21 16.09 5.90 -11.27
CA ARG A 21 15.33 4.68 -10.99
C ARG A 21 13.97 4.69 -11.71
N ARG A 22 13.50 3.49 -12.06
CA ARG A 22 12.24 3.24 -12.78
C ARG A 22 11.40 2.19 -12.08
N VAL A 23 10.09 2.26 -12.31
CA VAL A 23 9.16 1.22 -11.89
C VAL A 23 9.44 -0.06 -12.69
N LYS A 24 9.54 -1.20 -11.99
CA LYS A 24 9.81 -2.50 -12.63
C LYS A 24 8.68 -2.83 -13.62
N ARG A 25 9.03 -3.23 -14.85
CA ARG A 25 8.11 -3.47 -15.98
C ARG A 25 7.42 -2.20 -16.54
N HIS A 26 7.75 -1.01 -16.04
CA HIS A 26 7.29 0.29 -16.55
C HIS A 26 8.47 1.26 -16.66
N ASN A 27 9.40 0.97 -17.57
CA ASN A 27 10.70 1.67 -17.67
C ASN A 27 10.60 3.17 -18.03
N ALA A 28 9.44 3.63 -18.49
CA ALA A 28 9.17 5.05 -18.73
C ALA A 28 8.78 5.82 -17.46
N VAL A 29 8.39 5.12 -16.39
CA VAL A 29 7.85 5.74 -15.17
C VAL A 29 8.98 5.96 -14.17
N PRO A 30 9.34 7.22 -13.88
CA PRO A 30 10.40 7.52 -12.92
C PRO A 30 9.96 7.22 -11.49
N LEU A 31 10.91 6.81 -10.65
CA LEU A 31 10.66 6.48 -9.25
C LEU A 31 11.77 7.06 -8.37
N GLY A 32 11.40 7.66 -7.25
CA GLY A 32 12.35 8.11 -6.22
C GLY A 32 12.73 6.97 -5.27
N PHE A 33 12.70 7.27 -3.96
CA PHE A 33 12.96 6.29 -2.90
C PHE A 33 11.77 5.39 -2.55
N ALA A 34 10.61 5.57 -3.18
CA ALA A 34 9.43 4.71 -2.96
C ALA A 34 9.72 3.25 -3.33
N ASP A 35 9.08 2.28 -2.67
CA ASP A 35 9.48 0.87 -2.75
C ASP A 35 9.29 0.25 -4.14
N GLY A 36 8.13 0.44 -4.78
CA GLY A 36 7.84 -0.17 -6.08
C GLY A 36 7.06 0.70 -7.07
N TYR A 37 6.17 1.55 -6.57
CA TYR A 37 5.27 2.37 -7.38
C TYR A 37 5.17 3.80 -6.83
N PRO A 38 4.82 4.79 -7.69
CA PRO A 38 4.75 6.19 -7.28
C PRO A 38 3.66 6.50 -6.26
N TYR A 39 2.52 5.79 -6.35
CA TYR A 39 1.36 6.03 -5.50
C TYR A 39 0.77 4.74 -4.96
N LEU A 40 0.25 4.82 -3.74
CA LEU A 40 -0.57 3.81 -3.10
C LEU A 40 -1.95 4.39 -2.78
N LEU A 41 -3.00 3.70 -3.23
CA LEU A 41 -4.39 3.98 -2.89
C LEU A 41 -4.91 2.98 -1.87
N THR A 42 -5.64 3.45 -0.88
CA THR A 42 -6.36 2.63 0.11
C THR A 42 -7.79 3.12 0.28
N ASN A 43 -8.66 2.24 0.75
CA ASN A 43 -10.06 2.51 1.00
C ASN A 43 -10.33 2.50 2.51
N GLU A 44 -11.02 3.53 3.02
CA GLU A 44 -11.39 3.60 4.43
C GLU A 44 -12.29 2.43 4.86
N ALA A 45 -13.20 1.98 4.00
CA ALA A 45 -14.08 0.86 4.32
C ALA A 45 -13.29 -0.45 4.50
N SER A 46 -12.25 -0.67 3.68
CA SER A 46 -11.33 -1.81 3.83
C SER A 46 -10.53 -1.73 5.13
N LEU A 47 -10.10 -0.53 5.54
CA LEU A 47 -9.46 -0.36 6.85
C LEU A 47 -10.43 -0.67 7.99
N ARG A 48 -11.69 -0.20 7.91
CA ARG A 48 -12.70 -0.49 8.93
C ARG A 48 -13.01 -1.99 9.04
N ASP A 49 -13.13 -2.69 7.92
CA ASP A 49 -13.29 -4.16 7.91
C ASP A 49 -12.07 -4.85 8.55
N LEU A 50 -10.84 -4.39 8.26
CA LEU A 50 -9.65 -4.90 8.94
C LEU A 50 -9.65 -4.61 10.44
N GLN A 51 -10.04 -3.41 10.88
CA GLN A 51 -10.12 -3.04 12.29
C GLN A 51 -11.14 -3.90 13.05
N GLN A 52 -12.25 -4.28 12.42
CA GLN A 52 -13.22 -5.20 13.02
C GLN A 52 -12.65 -6.60 13.27
N ARG A 53 -11.67 -7.01 12.46
CA ARG A 53 -10.98 -8.31 12.57
C ARG A 53 -9.73 -8.24 13.46
N CYS A 54 -9.17 -7.05 13.68
CA CYS A 54 -7.88 -6.84 14.33
C CYS A 54 -8.02 -5.98 15.60
N PRO A 55 -7.87 -6.55 16.81
CA PRO A 55 -8.02 -5.80 18.06
C PRO A 55 -6.84 -4.84 18.36
N ALA A 56 -5.83 -4.77 17.50
CA ALA A 56 -4.58 -4.04 17.75
C ALA A 56 -4.63 -2.53 17.45
N GLY A 57 -5.80 -1.95 17.18
CA GLY A 57 -5.95 -0.51 16.93
C GLY A 57 -5.25 -0.03 15.66
N VAL A 58 -5.50 -0.73 14.54
CA VAL A 58 -4.85 -0.49 13.24
C VAL A 58 -5.16 0.91 12.69
N GLN A 59 -4.14 1.65 12.27
CA GLN A 59 -4.26 2.98 11.68
C GLN A 59 -3.88 2.98 10.19
N MET A 60 -4.44 3.91 9.41
CA MET A 60 -4.19 3.99 7.96
C MET A 60 -2.71 4.26 7.65
N GLU A 61 -2.04 5.04 8.50
CA GLU A 61 -0.65 5.48 8.38
C GLU A 61 0.33 4.30 8.40
N GLN A 62 -0.05 3.17 8.99
CA GLN A 62 0.74 1.92 8.96
C GLN A 62 0.92 1.40 7.54
N PHE A 63 -0.02 1.68 6.63
CA PHE A 63 0.02 1.27 5.22
C PHE A 63 0.70 2.29 4.31
N ARG A 64 0.90 3.52 4.80
CA ARG A 64 1.58 4.63 4.10
C ARG A 64 0.96 4.97 2.73
N PRO A 65 -0.38 5.10 2.62
CA PRO A 65 -0.98 5.48 1.35
C PRO A 65 -0.64 6.93 0.97
N ASN A 66 -0.76 7.22 -0.32
CA ASN A 66 -0.80 8.59 -0.83
C ASN A 66 -2.24 9.08 -1.00
N LEU A 67 -3.15 8.17 -1.34
CA LEU A 67 -4.55 8.44 -1.61
C LEU A 67 -5.41 7.55 -0.71
N VAL A 68 -6.36 8.16 -0.01
CA VAL A 68 -7.36 7.45 0.78
C VAL A 68 -8.72 7.80 0.21
N VAL A 69 -9.48 6.79 -0.19
CA VAL A 69 -10.84 6.96 -0.76
C VAL A 69 -11.89 6.49 0.23
N SER A 70 -13.07 7.10 0.15
CA SER A 70 -14.24 6.84 0.98
C SER A 70 -15.50 6.72 0.12
N GLY A 71 -16.60 6.28 0.71
CA GLY A 71 -17.90 6.22 0.03
C GLY A 71 -18.13 4.98 -0.85
N VAL A 72 -17.19 4.03 -0.83
CA VAL A 72 -17.28 2.74 -1.53
C VAL A 72 -17.27 1.58 -0.54
N ALA A 73 -17.76 0.41 -0.97
CA ALA A 73 -17.77 -0.78 -0.14
C ALA A 73 -16.34 -1.25 0.19
N ALA A 74 -16.17 -1.98 1.30
CA ALA A 74 -14.88 -2.56 1.64
C ALA A 74 -14.40 -3.49 0.52
N TRP A 75 -13.12 -3.38 0.18
CA TRP A 75 -12.40 -4.20 -0.81
C TRP A 75 -12.81 -3.98 -2.27
N GLU A 76 -13.72 -3.04 -2.55
CA GLU A 76 -14.17 -2.75 -3.91
C GLU A 76 -13.01 -2.29 -4.83
N GLU A 77 -12.00 -1.64 -4.23
CA GLU A 77 -10.80 -1.18 -4.92
C GLU A 77 -9.99 -2.30 -5.58
N ASP A 78 -10.17 -3.56 -5.16
CA ASP A 78 -9.47 -4.71 -5.73
C ASP A 78 -9.88 -5.00 -7.18
N SER A 79 -11.05 -4.51 -7.60
CA SER A 79 -11.57 -4.69 -8.95
C SER A 79 -11.27 -3.52 -9.88
N TRP A 80 -10.68 -2.43 -9.38
CA TRP A 80 -10.45 -1.25 -10.20
C TRP A 80 -9.25 -1.46 -11.13
N LYS A 81 -9.38 -0.99 -12.36
CA LYS A 81 -8.33 -1.07 -13.38
C LYS A 81 -7.85 0.31 -13.80
N VAL A 82 -8.78 1.25 -13.97
CA VAL A 82 -8.49 2.64 -14.32
C VAL A 82 -9.47 3.52 -13.57
N LEU A 83 -8.97 4.59 -12.95
CA LEU A 83 -9.78 5.56 -12.22
C LEU A 83 -9.32 6.98 -12.52
N ARG A 84 -10.21 7.94 -12.32
CA ARG A 84 -9.95 9.38 -12.45
C ARG A 84 -10.26 10.07 -11.13
N ILE A 85 -9.37 10.96 -10.70
CA ILE A 85 -9.57 11.84 -9.54
C ILE A 85 -9.25 13.26 -10.00
N GLY A 86 -10.24 14.15 -9.93
CA GLY A 86 -10.14 15.46 -10.59
C GLY A 86 -9.82 15.29 -12.09
N ASP A 87 -8.70 15.88 -12.53
CA ASP A 87 -8.24 15.79 -13.92
C ASP A 87 -7.17 14.70 -14.15
N VAL A 88 -6.80 13.94 -13.12
CA VAL A 88 -5.71 12.96 -13.20
C VAL A 88 -6.28 11.55 -13.36
N ILE A 89 -5.82 10.85 -14.40
CA ILE A 89 -6.16 9.45 -14.65
C ILE A 89 -5.04 8.56 -14.10
N PHE A 90 -5.43 7.52 -13.38
CA PHE A 90 -4.54 6.52 -12.80
C PHE A 90 -4.81 5.14 -13.37
N ASP A 91 -3.73 4.44 -13.72
CA ASP A 91 -3.74 3.00 -13.91
C ASP A 91 -3.58 2.31 -12.55
N VAL A 92 -4.49 1.38 -12.25
CA VAL A 92 -4.40 0.48 -11.10
C VAL A 92 -3.56 -0.72 -11.52
N VAL A 93 -2.30 -0.74 -11.11
CA VAL A 93 -1.30 -1.66 -11.70
C VAL A 93 -1.34 -3.03 -11.05
N LYS A 94 -1.39 -3.08 -9.72
CA LYS A 94 -1.51 -4.33 -8.95
C LYS A 94 -1.86 -4.07 -7.48
N PRO A 95 -2.43 -5.08 -6.79
CA PRO A 95 -2.50 -5.11 -5.34
C PRO A 95 -1.12 -4.90 -4.73
N CYS A 96 -1.09 -4.26 -3.56
CA CYS A 96 0.16 -3.93 -2.90
C CYS A 96 0.42 -4.87 -1.72
N SER A 97 1.42 -5.73 -1.91
CA SER A 97 1.89 -6.70 -0.92
C SER A 97 2.45 -5.99 0.30
N ARG A 98 2.03 -6.45 1.48
CA ARG A 98 2.35 -5.86 2.77
C ARG A 98 3.46 -6.65 3.44
N CYS A 99 4.43 -5.91 3.96
CA CYS A 99 5.56 -6.48 4.69
C CYS A 99 5.49 -6.11 6.17
N ILE A 100 6.49 -6.56 6.94
CA ILE A 100 6.59 -6.34 8.39
C ILE A 100 6.54 -4.87 8.81
N PHE A 101 6.81 -3.90 7.92
CA PHE A 101 6.73 -2.48 8.27
C PHE A 101 5.32 -2.02 8.64
N THR A 102 4.28 -2.73 8.18
CA THR A 102 2.90 -2.42 8.62
C THR A 102 2.69 -2.68 10.10
N THR A 103 3.54 -3.49 10.75
CA THR A 103 3.40 -3.79 12.18
C THR A 103 4.04 -2.75 13.09
N VAL A 104 4.71 -1.74 12.53
CA VAL A 104 5.33 -0.66 13.30
C VAL A 104 4.29 0.41 13.61
N SER A 105 4.06 0.68 14.90
CA SER A 105 3.23 1.80 15.34
C SER A 105 3.84 3.13 14.89
N PRO A 106 3.09 3.99 14.16
CA PRO A 106 3.58 5.31 13.75
C PRO A 106 3.91 6.22 14.94
N GLU A 107 3.15 6.10 16.04
CA GLU A 107 3.35 6.89 17.24
C GLU A 107 4.57 6.44 18.04
N LYS A 108 4.75 5.13 18.22
CA LYS A 108 5.76 4.56 19.13
C LYS A 108 7.05 4.14 18.42
N GLY A 109 7.02 3.97 17.10
CA GLY A 109 8.15 3.46 16.32
C GLY A 109 8.52 2.00 16.62
N GLN A 110 7.64 1.24 17.29
CA GLN A 110 7.87 -0.13 17.72
C GLN A 110 6.97 -1.11 16.97
N LYS A 111 7.50 -2.31 16.69
CA LYS A 111 6.71 -3.41 16.11
C LYS A 111 5.68 -3.91 17.12
N HIS A 112 4.49 -4.23 16.65
CA HIS A 112 3.50 -4.92 17.47
C HIS A 112 4.02 -6.32 17.86
N PRO A 113 3.95 -6.72 19.14
CA PRO A 113 4.55 -7.98 19.63
C PRO A 113 3.97 -9.22 18.92
N SER A 114 2.69 -9.18 18.55
CA SER A 114 2.01 -10.26 17.82
C SER A 114 2.10 -10.14 16.29
N GLY A 115 2.83 -9.16 15.75
CA GLY A 115 2.94 -8.96 14.30
C GLY A 115 1.67 -8.40 13.62
N GLU A 116 0.81 -7.71 14.37
CA GLU A 116 -0.40 -7.07 13.82
C GLU A 116 -0.09 -5.76 13.11
N PRO A 117 -0.83 -5.38 12.04
CA PRO A 117 -2.02 -6.06 11.49
C PRO A 117 -1.70 -7.17 10.48
N LEU A 118 -0.43 -7.46 10.23
CA LEU A 118 -0.02 -8.38 9.17
C LEU A 118 -0.50 -9.81 9.45
N ALA A 119 -0.48 -10.24 10.71
CA ALA A 119 -1.02 -11.54 11.13
C ALA A 119 -2.52 -11.65 10.84
N THR A 120 -3.31 -10.62 11.15
CA THR A 120 -4.74 -10.60 10.78
C THR A 120 -4.94 -10.64 9.27
N LEU A 121 -4.20 -9.82 8.51
CA LEU A 121 -4.30 -9.80 7.05
C LEU A 121 -3.97 -11.18 6.44
N GLN A 122 -2.97 -11.90 6.96
CA GLN A 122 -2.62 -13.26 6.49
C GLN A 122 -3.79 -14.25 6.54
N ALA A 123 -4.73 -14.06 7.47
CA ALA A 123 -5.87 -14.96 7.63
C ALA A 123 -6.91 -14.84 6.51
N PHE A 124 -6.95 -13.74 5.75
CA PHE A 124 -8.00 -13.53 4.73
C PHE A 124 -7.58 -12.74 3.49
N ARG A 125 -6.39 -12.14 3.49
CA ARG A 125 -5.83 -11.34 2.38
C ARG A 125 -4.59 -11.97 1.77
N THR A 126 -4.38 -13.27 2.00
CA THR A 126 -3.33 -14.01 1.30
C THR A 126 -3.81 -14.37 -0.10
N ALA A 127 -3.10 -13.84 -1.08
CA ALA A 127 -3.30 -14.05 -2.50
C ALA A 127 -3.12 -15.53 -2.86
N GLN A 128 -4.12 -16.14 -3.51
CA GLN A 128 -4.07 -17.57 -3.84
C GLN A 128 -3.06 -17.90 -4.95
N ASP A 129 -2.74 -16.94 -5.82
CA ASP A 129 -1.85 -17.11 -6.97
C ASP A 129 -0.36 -17.04 -6.61
N ASN A 130 0.01 -16.26 -5.59
CA ASN A 130 1.41 -16.01 -5.26
C ASN A 130 1.75 -15.95 -3.75
N GLY A 131 0.76 -16.04 -2.86
CA GLY A 131 0.96 -16.01 -1.41
C GLY A 131 1.25 -14.63 -0.82
N ASP A 132 1.21 -13.55 -1.61
CA ASP A 132 1.35 -12.19 -1.10
C ASP A 132 0.19 -11.83 -0.17
N VAL A 133 0.46 -11.03 0.87
CA VAL A 133 -0.58 -10.52 1.78
C VAL A 133 -0.90 -9.09 1.35
N ASP A 134 -2.07 -8.86 0.76
CA ASP A 134 -2.34 -7.60 0.07
C ASP A 134 -3.29 -6.66 0.83
N PHE A 135 -2.96 -5.36 0.82
CA PHE A 135 -3.85 -4.28 1.25
C PHE A 135 -3.55 -3.01 0.44
N GLY A 136 -4.58 -2.41 -0.15
CA GLY A 136 -4.44 -1.25 -1.05
C GLY A 136 -3.86 -1.58 -2.43
N GLN A 137 -3.89 -0.59 -3.32
CA GLN A 137 -3.59 -0.72 -4.74
C GLN A 137 -2.46 0.22 -5.18
N ASN A 138 -1.49 -0.32 -5.92
CA ASN A 138 -0.41 0.50 -6.50
C ASN A 138 -0.88 1.19 -7.77
N LEU A 139 -0.63 2.49 -7.90
CA LEU A 139 -1.07 3.28 -9.04
C LEU A 139 0.09 3.93 -9.80
N ILE A 140 -0.17 4.20 -11.09
CA ILE A 140 0.64 5.06 -11.95
C ILE A 140 -0.27 6.11 -12.56
N ALA A 141 0.11 7.39 -12.46
CA ALA A 141 -0.61 8.47 -13.12
C ALA A 141 -0.27 8.50 -14.62
N ARG A 142 -1.27 8.64 -15.48
CA ARG A 142 -1.11 8.77 -16.94
C ARG A 142 -0.75 10.19 -17.36
N ASN A 143 -1.19 11.17 -16.57
CA ASN A 143 -0.99 12.59 -16.81
C ASN A 143 -0.64 13.31 -15.50
N SER A 144 -0.27 14.58 -15.61
CA SER A 144 -0.04 15.45 -14.46
C SER A 144 -1.23 16.37 -14.27
N GLY A 145 -1.47 16.76 -13.02
CA GLY A 145 -2.56 17.65 -12.63
C GLY A 145 -2.58 17.83 -11.12
N VAL A 146 -3.57 18.59 -10.65
CA VAL A 146 -3.81 18.82 -9.22
C VAL A 146 -5.04 18.04 -8.82
N ILE A 147 -4.91 17.24 -7.76
CA ILE A 147 -6.02 16.59 -7.08
C ILE A 147 -6.16 17.19 -5.68
N ARG A 148 -7.37 17.21 -5.14
CA ARG A 148 -7.70 17.76 -3.82
C ARG A 148 -8.54 16.78 -3.02
N VAL A 149 -8.48 16.92 -1.70
CA VAL A 149 -9.43 16.25 -0.82
C VAL A 149 -10.84 16.72 -1.17
N GLY A 150 -11.74 15.77 -1.34
CA GLY A 150 -13.12 16.04 -1.77
C GLY A 150 -13.35 15.92 -3.27
N ASP A 151 -12.30 15.75 -4.09
CA ASP A 151 -12.48 15.42 -5.51
C ASP A 151 -13.17 14.06 -5.67
N GLU A 152 -14.08 13.99 -6.63
CA GLU A 152 -14.79 12.75 -6.97
C GLU A 152 -13.84 11.72 -7.59
N VAL A 153 -14.06 10.45 -7.24
CA VAL A 153 -13.35 9.31 -7.80
C VAL A 153 -14.27 8.61 -8.81
N GLU A 154 -13.94 8.70 -10.08
CA GLU A 154 -14.67 8.02 -11.15
C GLU A 154 -13.93 6.74 -11.57
N ILE A 155 -14.63 5.60 -11.57
CA ILE A 155 -14.06 4.33 -12.03
C ILE A 155 -14.30 4.20 -13.54
N LEU A 156 -13.22 4.31 -14.33
CA LEU A 156 -13.27 4.30 -15.79
C LEU A 156 -13.21 2.88 -16.37
N ALA A 157 -12.59 1.94 -15.64
CA ALA A 157 -12.53 0.54 -16.02
C ALA A 157 -12.32 -0.35 -14.80
N THR A 158 -12.89 -1.56 -14.86
CA THR A 158 -12.70 -2.62 -13.87
C THR A 158 -12.00 -3.83 -14.47
N ALA A 159 -11.54 -4.71 -13.59
CA ALA A 159 -11.00 -6.03 -13.88
C ALA A 159 -11.44 -7.00 -12.77
N PRO A 160 -11.40 -8.32 -13.01
CA PRO A 160 -11.61 -9.29 -11.95
C PRO A 160 -10.63 -9.05 -10.80
N ALA A 161 -11.17 -8.97 -9.57
CA ALA A 161 -10.36 -8.89 -8.37
C ALA A 161 -9.53 -10.18 -8.19
N LYS A 162 -8.38 -10.05 -7.54
CA LYS A 162 -7.56 -11.20 -7.15
C LYS A 162 -8.33 -12.06 -6.14
N ALA A 163 -8.18 -13.38 -6.24
CA ALA A 163 -8.72 -14.31 -5.27
C ALA A 163 -7.86 -14.36 -4.00
N TYR A 164 -8.50 -14.20 -2.84
CA TYR A 164 -7.86 -14.23 -1.53
C TYR A 164 -8.39 -15.39 -0.68
N GLY A 165 -7.60 -15.86 0.27
CA GLY A 165 -8.00 -16.87 1.24
C GLY A 165 -7.06 -16.95 2.42
N ALA A 166 -7.42 -17.78 3.41
CA ALA A 166 -6.53 -18.14 4.49
C ALA A 166 -5.40 -19.02 3.96
N THR A 167 -4.17 -18.78 4.39
CA THR A 167 -3.05 -19.63 4.03
C THR A 167 -3.16 -20.99 4.74
N THR A 168 -3.33 -22.08 3.99
CA THR A 168 -3.16 -23.46 4.52
C THR A 168 -1.69 -23.90 4.56
N VAL A 169 -0.74 -22.98 4.40
CA VAL A 169 0.67 -23.31 4.20
C VAL A 169 1.34 -23.60 5.53
N GLY A 170 1.73 -24.87 5.70
CA GLY A 170 2.52 -25.37 6.82
C GLY A 170 3.79 -24.55 7.04
N ARG A 171 4.19 -24.46 8.32
CA ARG A 171 5.37 -23.76 8.85
C ARG A 171 6.60 -23.90 7.94
N GLN A 172 6.80 -22.97 7.01
CA GLN A 172 8.11 -22.77 6.42
C GLN A 172 8.92 -21.92 7.41
N ARG A 173 9.80 -22.60 8.15
CA ARG A 173 10.73 -21.97 9.08
C ARG A 173 11.63 -21.01 8.30
N TYR A 174 11.63 -19.73 8.65
CA TYR A 174 12.73 -18.84 8.26
C TYR A 174 14.00 -19.31 8.98
N ALA A 175 14.99 -19.75 8.20
CA ALA A 175 16.33 -20.01 8.69
C ALA A 175 16.98 -18.68 9.15
N ARG A 176 17.82 -18.80 10.18
CA ARG A 176 18.52 -17.71 10.88
C ARG A 176 19.46 -16.92 9.98
#